data_AF-A0A9X2E059-F1
#
_entry.id   AF-A0A9X2E059-F1
#
_cell.length_a   1.000
_cell.length_b   1.000
_cell.length_c   1.000
_cell.angle_alpha   90.00
_cell.angle_beta   90.00
_cell.angle_gamma   90.00
#
_symmetry.space_group_name_H-M   'P 1'
#
loop_
_entity.id
_entity.type
_entity.pdbx_description
1 polymer ?
#
loop_
_entity_poly.entity_id
_entity_poly.type
_entity_poly.pdbx_seq_one_letter_code
_entity_poly.pdbx_strand_id
1 'polypeptide(L)'
;MGWLSRLFGGSDPAPVEAPVVLPATPTSDDILASLDRVRAETEGRVAPSVAARIRRIDETVREMVPRLDRLGGMSQQGHTVVATATSYLPEAVEGYLRLPRDFADRRAVYKGKTSLMILTDQLDILGGTLDRISDAVSRQDASALIAHGQFLAEKFSESSLSSALDSGAAAPAQPSQQSGPLTPPSAS
;
A
#
# COMPACT_ATOMS: atom_id res chain seq x y z
N MET A 1 -78.84 -5.04 -8.66
CA MET A 1 -78.63 -6.50 -8.77
C MET A 1 -77.26 -6.73 -9.38
N GLY A 2 -76.28 -7.23 -8.61
CA GLY A 2 -74.96 -7.61 -9.15
C GLY A 2 -73.72 -7.23 -8.33
N TRP A 3 -73.76 -7.38 -7.00
CA TRP A 3 -72.57 -7.61 -6.19
C TRP A 3 -71.99 -9.03 -6.45
N LEU A 4 -70.75 -9.33 -6.05
CA LEU A 4 -70.20 -10.68 -5.80
C LEU A 4 -69.74 -11.61 -6.95
N SER A 5 -68.85 -11.20 -7.86
CA SER A 5 -68.04 -12.22 -8.58
C SER A 5 -66.56 -11.94 -8.87
N ARG A 6 -65.95 -10.85 -8.40
CA ARG A 6 -64.47 -10.72 -8.45
C ARG A 6 -63.89 -10.07 -7.20
N LEU A 7 -64.29 -10.63 -6.06
CA LEU A 7 -63.39 -10.82 -4.93
C LEU A 7 -62.62 -12.13 -5.22
N PHE A 8 -61.33 -12.19 -4.90
CA PHE A 8 -60.34 -13.24 -5.18
C PHE A 8 -59.50 -13.09 -6.46
N GLY A 9 -58.26 -12.65 -6.25
CA GLY A 9 -57.13 -13.28 -6.94
C GLY A 9 -56.51 -12.50 -8.10
N GLY A 10 -56.14 -11.24 -7.87
CA GLY A 10 -55.18 -10.54 -8.72
C GLY A 10 -54.15 -9.87 -7.84
N SER A 11 -53.20 -10.64 -7.33
CA SER A 11 -52.00 -10.09 -6.71
C SER A 11 -51.32 -9.21 -7.77
N ASP A 12 -51.28 -7.90 -7.55
CA ASP A 12 -50.29 -7.08 -8.24
C ASP A 12 -48.94 -7.76 -8.02
N PRO A 13 -48.17 -8.11 -9.07
CA PRO A 13 -46.82 -8.56 -8.86
C PRO A 13 -46.07 -7.40 -8.20
N ALA A 14 -45.72 -7.59 -6.93
CA ALA A 14 -44.80 -6.71 -6.23
C ALA A 14 -43.61 -6.45 -7.17
N PRO A 15 -43.11 -5.20 -7.26
CA PRO A 15 -41.90 -4.93 -8.03
C PRO A 15 -40.84 -5.92 -7.59
N VAL A 16 -40.45 -6.83 -8.49
CA VAL A 16 -39.32 -7.72 -8.27
C VAL A 16 -38.12 -6.81 -8.11
N GLU A 17 -37.73 -6.63 -6.85
CA GLU A 17 -36.53 -5.92 -6.44
C GLU A 17 -35.36 -6.63 -7.12
N ALA A 18 -34.94 -6.09 -8.27
CA ALA A 18 -33.83 -6.63 -9.02
C ALA A 18 -32.63 -6.68 -8.06
N PRO A 19 -31.93 -7.82 -7.95
CA PRO A 19 -30.79 -7.92 -7.06
C PRO A 19 -29.82 -6.81 -7.40
N VAL A 20 -29.55 -5.93 -6.42
CA VAL A 20 -28.55 -4.87 -6.54
C VAL A 20 -27.20 -5.57 -6.71
N VAL A 21 -26.77 -5.74 -7.96
CA VAL A 21 -25.42 -6.20 -8.28
C VAL A 21 -24.49 -5.06 -7.89
N LEU A 22 -23.95 -5.12 -6.68
CA LEU A 22 -22.91 -4.19 -6.26
C LEU A 22 -21.73 -4.33 -7.23
N PRO A 23 -21.16 -3.22 -7.73
CA PRO A 23 -19.99 -3.31 -8.59
C PRO A 23 -18.86 -4.01 -7.83
N ALA A 24 -18.23 -4.99 -8.48
CA ALA A 24 -17.10 -5.72 -7.90
C ALA A 24 -15.95 -4.74 -7.61
N THR A 25 -15.27 -4.94 -6.48
CA THR A 25 -14.05 -4.18 -6.16
C THR A 25 -13.00 -4.44 -7.24
N PRO A 26 -12.37 -3.40 -7.82
CA PRO A 26 -11.34 -3.59 -8.83
C PRO A 26 -10.21 -4.50 -8.34
N THR A 27 -9.82 -5.45 -9.17
CA THR A 27 -8.70 -6.36 -8.90
C THR A 27 -7.36 -5.69 -9.22
N SER A 28 -6.26 -6.32 -8.80
CA SER A 28 -4.91 -5.88 -9.18
C SER A 28 -4.73 -5.81 -10.70
N ASP A 29 -5.28 -6.79 -11.43
CA ASP A 29 -5.22 -6.81 -12.90
C ASP A 29 -6.02 -5.66 -13.52
N ASP A 30 -7.19 -5.32 -12.95
CA ASP A 30 -7.98 -4.17 -13.40
C ASP A 30 -7.24 -2.85 -13.21
N ILE A 31 -6.52 -2.70 -12.10
CA ILE A 31 -5.70 -1.53 -11.80
C ILE A 31 -4.60 -1.38 -12.84
N LEU A 32 -3.85 -2.45 -13.11
CA LEU A 32 -2.75 -2.44 -14.09
C LEU A 32 -3.26 -2.20 -15.51
N ALA A 33 -4.35 -2.86 -15.91
CA ALA A 33 -4.99 -2.66 -17.21
C ALA A 33 -5.50 -1.22 -17.41
N SER A 34 -6.00 -0.59 -16.35
CA SER A 34 -6.41 0.83 -16.39
C SER A 34 -5.22 1.75 -16.66
N LEU A 35 -4.09 1.52 -15.98
CA LEU A 35 -2.87 2.30 -16.22
C LEU A 35 -2.31 2.11 -17.63
N ASP A 36 -2.33 0.88 -18.15
CA ASP A 36 -1.91 0.58 -19.52
C ASP A 36 -2.78 1.31 -20.55
N ARG A 37 -4.10 1.38 -20.31
CA ARG A 37 -5.02 2.16 -21.15
C ARG A 37 -4.68 3.65 -21.14
N VAL A 38 -4.48 4.24 -19.97
CA VAL A 38 -4.10 5.67 -19.85
C VAL A 38 -2.79 5.95 -20.59
N ARG A 39 -1.80 5.05 -20.46
CA ARG A 39 -0.52 5.17 -21.17
C ARG A 39 -0.71 5.14 -22.68
N ALA A 40 -1.48 4.18 -23.19
CA ALA A 40 -1.76 4.06 -24.63
C ALA A 40 -2.53 5.27 -25.18
N GLU A 41 -3.52 5.77 -24.43
CA GLU A 41 -4.32 6.92 -24.85
C GLU A 41 -3.55 8.23 -24.90
N THR A 42 -2.48 8.36 -24.11
CA THR A 42 -1.68 9.58 -24.00
C THR A 42 -0.43 9.58 -24.86
N GLU A 43 -0.03 8.42 -25.38
CA GLU A 43 1.15 8.27 -26.23
C GLU A 43 1.08 9.19 -27.46
N GLY A 44 2.08 10.06 -27.60
CA GLY A 44 2.16 11.04 -28.68
C GLY A 44 1.10 12.16 -28.70
N ARG A 45 0.18 12.18 -27.71
CA ARG A 45 -0.98 13.10 -27.69
C ARG A 45 -0.90 14.16 -26.60
N VAL A 46 0.03 14.03 -25.66
CA VAL A 46 0.23 14.96 -24.54
C VAL A 46 1.64 15.54 -24.54
N ALA A 47 1.80 16.70 -23.91
CA ALA A 47 3.12 17.31 -23.73
C ALA A 47 4.06 16.40 -22.90
N PRO A 48 5.39 16.45 -23.11
CA PRO A 48 6.34 15.62 -22.37
C PRO A 48 6.26 15.77 -20.84
N SER A 49 5.93 16.97 -20.36
CA SER A 49 5.75 17.26 -18.93
C SER A 49 4.54 16.56 -18.32
N VAL A 50 3.47 16.35 -19.10
CA VAL A 50 2.27 15.59 -18.71
C VAL A 50 2.58 14.10 -18.74
N ALA A 51 3.20 13.62 -19.83
CA ALA A 51 3.59 12.21 -19.96
C ALA A 51 4.50 11.76 -18.81
N ALA A 52 5.47 12.59 -18.40
CA ALA A 52 6.35 12.30 -17.28
C ALA A 52 5.61 12.14 -15.94
N ARG A 53 4.56 12.95 -15.70
CA ARG A 53 3.74 12.87 -14.49
C ARG A 53 2.86 11.63 -14.46
N ILE A 54 2.23 11.31 -15.60
CA ILE A 54 1.46 10.08 -15.75
C ILE A 54 2.36 8.87 -15.52
N ARG A 55 3.57 8.87 -16.10
CA ARG A 55 4.54 7.79 -15.88
C ARG A 55 4.93 7.65 -14.42
N ARG A 56 5.17 8.75 -13.70
CA ARG A 56 5.45 8.72 -12.26
C ARG A 56 4.29 8.09 -11.47
N ILE A 57 3.05 8.49 -11.76
CA ILE A 57 1.86 7.90 -11.13
C ILE A 57 1.79 6.39 -11.42
N ASP A 58 1.98 5.99 -12.67
CA ASP A 58 1.99 4.58 -13.09
C ASP A 58 3.06 3.77 -12.34
N GLU A 59 4.29 4.28 -12.25
CA GLU A 59 5.39 3.64 -11.53
C GLU A 59 5.06 3.48 -10.03
N THR A 60 4.61 4.55 -9.37
CA THR A 60 4.27 4.51 -7.94
C THR A 60 3.11 3.55 -7.66
N VAL A 61 2.05 3.55 -8.49
CA VAL A 61 0.93 2.61 -8.31
C VAL A 61 1.39 1.16 -8.50
N ARG A 62 2.18 0.86 -9.53
CA ARG A 62 2.69 -0.50 -9.78
C ARG A 62 3.54 -1.03 -8.63
N GLU A 63 4.31 -0.16 -7.96
CA GLU A 63 5.04 -0.54 -6.75
C GLU A 63 4.10 -0.90 -5.59
N MET A 64 2.97 -0.19 -5.47
CA MET A 64 2.02 -0.37 -4.37
C MET A 64 1.03 -1.52 -4.59
N VAL A 65 0.69 -1.88 -5.85
CA VAL A 65 -0.22 -2.99 -6.17
C VAL A 65 0.05 -4.27 -5.37
N PRO A 66 1.28 -4.83 -5.34
CA PRO A 66 1.56 -6.05 -4.57
C PRO A 66 1.46 -5.86 -3.04
N ARG A 67 1.39 -4.62 -2.56
CA ARG A 67 1.25 -4.28 -1.14
C ARG A 67 -0.19 -3.90 -0.76
N LEU A 68 -1.15 -3.88 -1.70
CA LEU A 68 -2.53 -3.47 -1.44
C LEU A 68 -3.23 -4.32 -0.37
N ASP A 69 -2.95 -5.62 -0.31
CA ASP A 69 -3.49 -6.48 0.75
C ASP A 69 -2.98 -6.07 2.13
N ARG A 70 -1.72 -5.60 2.21
CA ARG A 70 -1.07 -5.15 3.47
C ARG A 70 -1.47 -3.75 3.88
N LEU A 71 -1.80 -2.89 2.91
CA LEU A 71 -2.50 -1.63 3.16
C LEU A 71 -3.83 -1.86 3.87
N GLY A 72 -4.33 -3.10 3.90
CA GLY A 72 -5.64 -3.49 4.39
C GLY A 72 -6.64 -3.24 3.27
N GLY A 73 -7.23 -4.30 2.70
CA GLY A 73 -8.09 -4.25 1.50
C GLY A 73 -9.31 -3.32 1.56
N MET A 74 -9.54 -2.63 2.70
CA MET A 74 -10.56 -1.61 2.92
C MET A 74 -10.02 -0.32 3.57
N SER A 75 -8.70 -0.15 3.68
CA SER A 75 -8.15 1.09 4.25
C SER A 75 -8.34 2.25 3.29
N GLN A 76 -8.45 3.45 3.86
CA GLN A 76 -8.61 4.68 3.09
C GLN A 76 -7.43 4.89 2.11
N GLN A 77 -6.23 4.45 2.50
CA GLN A 77 -5.01 4.55 1.67
C GLN A 77 -5.08 3.57 0.49
N GLY A 78 -5.43 2.31 0.74
CA GLY A 78 -5.65 1.32 -0.32
C GLY A 78 -6.74 1.77 -1.29
N HIS A 79 -7.87 2.25 -0.78
CA HIS A 79 -8.95 2.79 -1.61
C HIS A 79 -8.49 3.98 -2.47
N THR A 80 -7.67 4.89 -1.91
CA THR A 80 -7.12 6.04 -2.65
C THR A 80 -6.23 5.59 -3.80
N VAL A 81 -5.39 4.57 -3.59
CA VAL A 81 -4.52 4.01 -4.65
C VAL A 81 -5.36 3.41 -5.77
N VAL A 82 -6.34 2.55 -5.42
CA VAL A 82 -7.24 1.93 -6.39
C VAL A 82 -8.00 2.99 -7.18
N ALA A 83 -8.69 3.91 -6.50
CA ALA A 83 -9.49 4.96 -7.13
C ALA A 83 -8.65 5.90 -8.00
N THR A 84 -7.40 6.17 -7.61
CA THR A 84 -6.50 6.98 -8.44
C THR A 84 -6.23 6.31 -9.78
N ALA A 85 -5.95 5.01 -9.79
CA ALA A 85 -5.62 4.28 -11.00
C ALA A 85 -6.84 3.94 -11.87
N THR A 86 -7.99 3.66 -11.26
CA THR A 86 -9.19 3.20 -11.98
C THR A 86 -10.18 4.30 -12.31
N SER A 87 -10.06 5.48 -11.69
CA SER A 87 -11.07 6.55 -11.83
C SER A 87 -10.44 7.93 -11.98
N TYR A 88 -9.66 8.40 -11.01
CA TYR A 88 -9.22 9.81 -10.99
C TYR A 88 -8.23 10.15 -12.11
N LEU A 89 -7.22 9.30 -12.32
CA LEU A 89 -6.24 9.52 -13.39
C LEU A 89 -6.89 9.37 -14.78
N PRO A 90 -7.64 8.28 -15.09
CA PRO A 90 -8.34 8.15 -16.37
C PRO A 90 -9.27 9.34 -16.66
N GLU A 91 -10.09 9.76 -15.69
CA GLU A 91 -11.06 10.85 -15.88
C GLU A 91 -10.37 12.19 -16.15
N ALA A 92 -9.29 12.51 -15.42
CA ALA A 92 -8.53 13.73 -15.64
C ALA A 92 -7.90 13.78 -17.05
N VAL A 93 -7.32 12.65 -17.47
CA VAL A 93 -6.71 12.51 -18.80
C VAL A 93 -7.77 12.57 -19.90
N GLU A 94 -8.87 11.84 -19.76
CA GLU A 94 -9.96 11.83 -20.75
C GLU A 94 -10.58 13.23 -20.91
N GLY A 95 -10.81 13.93 -19.79
CA GLY A 95 -11.33 15.28 -19.78
C GLY A 95 -10.42 16.25 -20.56
N TYR A 96 -9.10 16.14 -20.40
CA TYR A 96 -8.15 16.92 -21.19
C TYR A 96 -8.13 16.47 -22.66
N LEU A 97 -8.17 15.16 -22.94
CA LEU A 97 -8.10 14.61 -24.30
C LEU A 97 -9.34 14.89 -25.16
N ARG A 98 -10.49 15.16 -24.52
CA ARG A 98 -11.74 15.54 -25.21
C ARG A 98 -11.70 16.95 -25.81
N LEU A 99 -10.81 17.82 -25.35
CA LEU A 99 -10.70 19.20 -25.81
C LEU A 99 -9.91 19.32 -27.13
N PRO A 100 -10.19 20.30 -27.99
CA PRO A 100 -9.27 20.66 -29.08
C PRO A 100 -7.91 21.10 -28.51
N ARG A 101 -6.78 20.61 -29.06
CA ARG A 101 -5.43 20.87 -28.51
C ARG A 101 -5.14 22.37 -28.39
N ASP A 102 -5.44 23.12 -29.45
CA ASP A 102 -5.21 24.58 -29.49
C ASP A 102 -5.93 25.32 -28.36
N PHE A 103 -7.17 24.89 -28.06
CA PHE A 103 -7.96 25.44 -26.98
C PHE A 103 -7.38 25.08 -25.61
N ALA A 104 -7.05 23.80 -25.41
CA ALA A 104 -6.57 23.28 -24.14
C ALA A 104 -5.25 23.91 -23.68
N ASP A 105 -4.40 24.27 -24.65
CA ASP A 105 -3.04 24.77 -24.38
C ASP A 105 -2.96 26.30 -24.30
N ARG A 106 -3.85 27.03 -24.98
CA ARG A 106 -3.76 28.50 -25.10
C ARG A 106 -4.87 29.27 -24.41
N ARG A 107 -6.04 28.68 -24.21
CA ARG A 107 -7.18 29.41 -23.66
C ARG A 107 -7.23 29.26 -22.15
N ALA A 108 -7.23 30.38 -21.44
CA ALA A 108 -7.52 30.40 -20.02
C ALA A 108 -8.99 30.02 -19.78
N VAL A 109 -9.23 29.04 -18.91
CA VAL A 109 -10.56 28.48 -18.63
C VAL A 109 -10.96 28.66 -17.16
N TYR A 110 -10.00 28.74 -16.23
CA TYR A 110 -10.29 28.89 -14.81
C TYR A 110 -9.18 29.65 -14.09
N LYS A 111 -9.52 30.78 -13.46
CA LYS A 111 -8.56 31.62 -12.71
C LYS A 111 -7.25 31.92 -13.48
N GLY A 112 -7.37 32.19 -14.79
CA GLY A 112 -6.23 32.46 -15.66
C GLY A 112 -5.44 31.22 -16.11
N LYS A 113 -5.76 30.01 -15.63
CA LYS A 113 -5.10 28.76 -16.02
C LYS A 113 -5.73 28.17 -17.27
N THR A 114 -4.91 27.57 -18.13
CA THR A 114 -5.34 26.76 -19.27
C THR A 114 -5.71 25.34 -18.81
N SER A 115 -6.41 24.58 -19.66
CA SER A 115 -6.73 23.18 -19.35
C SER A 115 -5.49 22.32 -19.14
N LEU A 116 -4.41 22.59 -19.90
CA LEU A 116 -3.11 21.94 -19.70
C LEU A 116 -2.53 22.21 -18.30
N MET A 117 -2.60 23.46 -17.83
CA MET A 117 -2.12 23.81 -16.49
C MET A 117 -2.95 23.13 -15.40
N ILE A 118 -4.27 23.08 -15.57
CA ILE A 118 -5.18 22.42 -14.63
C ILE A 118 -4.89 20.91 -14.56
N LEU A 119 -4.72 20.25 -15.70
CA LEU A 119 -4.34 18.84 -15.73
C LEU A 119 -3.00 18.63 -15.01
N THR A 120 -2.02 19.49 -15.26
CA THR A 120 -0.69 19.40 -14.63
C THR A 120 -0.82 19.47 -13.09
N ASP A 121 -1.60 20.43 -12.58
CA ASP A 121 -1.86 20.56 -11.14
C ASP A 121 -2.55 19.30 -10.57
N GLN A 122 -3.54 18.75 -11.28
CA GLN A 122 -4.24 17.54 -10.88
C GLN A 122 -3.30 16.34 -10.79
N LEU A 123 -2.45 16.14 -11.80
CA LEU A 123 -1.46 15.06 -11.81
C LEU A 123 -0.42 15.23 -10.69
N ASP A 124 -0.02 16.46 -10.38
CA ASP A 124 0.90 16.74 -9.26
C ASP A 124 0.26 16.40 -7.90
N ILE A 125 -1.05 16.69 -7.73
CA ILE A 125 -1.81 16.30 -6.53
C ILE A 125 -1.91 14.77 -6.40
N LEU A 126 -2.24 14.08 -7.49
CA LEU A 126 -2.35 12.63 -7.51
C LEU A 126 -1.00 11.97 -7.18
N GLY A 127 0.06 12.35 -7.90
CA GLY A 127 1.41 11.84 -7.68
C GLY A 127 1.90 12.09 -6.25
N GLY A 128 1.80 13.32 -5.75
CA GLY A 128 2.22 13.65 -4.38
C GLY A 128 1.40 12.97 -3.28
N THR A 129 0.16 12.55 -3.56
CA THR A 129 -0.65 11.76 -2.63
C THR A 129 -0.20 10.31 -2.61
N LEU A 130 0.04 9.71 -3.78
CA LEU A 130 0.55 8.35 -3.89
C LEU A 130 1.96 8.21 -3.29
N ASP A 131 2.84 9.18 -3.50
CA ASP A 131 4.18 9.19 -2.91
C ASP A 131 4.13 9.17 -1.36
N ARG A 132 3.23 9.97 -0.77
CA ARG A 132 3.04 10.00 0.69
C ARG A 132 2.51 8.67 1.22
N ILE A 133 1.62 8.02 0.49
CA ILE A 133 1.11 6.70 0.86
C ILE A 133 2.24 5.65 0.76
N SER A 134 2.99 5.66 -0.35
CA SER A 134 4.11 4.72 -0.55
C SER A 134 5.19 4.87 0.54
N ASP A 135 5.56 6.10 0.90
CA ASP A 135 6.49 6.38 1.99
C ASP A 135 5.95 5.90 3.35
N ALA A 136 4.66 6.16 3.65
CA ALA A 136 4.04 5.70 4.89
C ALA A 136 4.06 4.16 5.02
N VAL A 137 3.74 3.44 3.94
CA VAL A 137 3.81 1.97 3.89
C VAL A 137 5.25 1.50 4.11
N SER A 138 6.21 2.11 3.40
CA SER A 138 7.61 1.74 3.50
C SER A 138 8.17 1.95 4.91
N ARG A 139 7.75 3.01 5.61
CA ARG A 139 8.09 3.26 7.02
C ARG A 139 7.47 2.23 7.97
N GLN A 140 6.25 1.81 7.71
CA GLN A 140 5.59 0.76 8.50
C GLN A 140 6.33 -0.57 8.35
N ASP A 141 6.70 -0.95 7.12
CA ASP A 141 7.47 -2.17 6.85
C ASP A 141 8.86 -2.13 7.51
N ALA A 142 9.56 -0.99 7.44
CA ALA A 142 10.83 -0.79 8.11
C ALA A 142 10.72 -0.91 9.63
N SER A 143 9.65 -0.35 10.22
CA SER A 143 9.39 -0.44 11.66
C SER A 143 9.12 -1.87 12.09
N ALA A 144 8.35 -2.63 11.30
CA ALA A 144 8.09 -4.05 11.56
C ALA A 144 9.38 -4.89 11.50
N LEU A 145 10.26 -4.60 10.53
CA LEU A 145 11.56 -5.27 10.42
C LEU A 145 12.45 -5.01 11.64
N ILE A 146 12.50 -3.77 12.12
CA ILE A 146 13.27 -3.40 13.33
C ILE A 146 12.72 -4.13 14.56
N ALA A 147 11.40 -4.12 14.77
CA ALA A 147 10.76 -4.80 15.89
C ALA A 147 11.04 -6.31 15.88
N HIS A 148 11.00 -6.94 14.70
CA HIS A 148 11.35 -8.34 14.55
C HIS A 148 12.82 -8.62 14.91
N GLY A 149 13.75 -7.75 14.50
CA GLY A 149 15.17 -7.86 14.86
C GLY A 149 15.42 -7.75 16.37
N GLN A 150 14.72 -6.83 17.05
CA GLN A 150 14.80 -6.67 18.51
C GLN A 150 14.28 -7.91 19.23
N PHE A 151 13.13 -8.43 18.80
CA PHE A 151 12.56 -9.67 19.34
C PHE A 151 13.53 -10.86 19.20
N LEU A 152 14.18 -11.01 18.03
CA LEU A 152 15.17 -12.07 17.83
C LEU A 152 16.37 -11.90 18.77
N ALA A 153 16.89 -10.68 18.93
CA ALA A 153 18.00 -10.40 19.82
C ALA A 153 17.68 -10.76 21.28
N GLU A 154 16.48 -10.39 21.76
CA GLU A 154 16.01 -10.74 23.10
C GLU A 154 15.91 -12.25 23.29
N LYS A 155 15.28 -12.96 22.35
CA LYS A 155 15.07 -14.41 22.44
C LYS A 155 16.37 -15.22 22.49
N PHE A 156 17.36 -14.86 21.67
CA PHE A 156 18.63 -15.58 21.66
C PHE A 156 19.58 -15.12 22.77
N SER A 157 19.50 -13.86 23.21
CA SER A 157 20.23 -13.40 24.40
C SER A 157 19.76 -14.13 25.65
N GLU A 158 18.45 -14.21 25.88
CA GLU A 158 17.87 -14.90 27.05
C GLU A 158 18.19 -16.42 27.03
N SER A 159 18.12 -17.06 25.85
CA SER A 159 18.51 -18.46 25.70
C SER A 159 20.00 -18.70 26.00
N SER A 160 20.88 -17.82 25.52
CA SER A 160 22.32 -17.91 25.80
C SER A 160 22.65 -17.72 27.28
N LEU A 161 21.98 -16.78 27.96
CA LEU A 161 22.14 -16.55 29.40
C LEU A 161 21.61 -17.74 30.21
N SER A 162 20.45 -18.29 29.83
CA SER A 162 19.87 -19.48 30.49
C SER A 162 20.78 -20.71 30.36
N SER A 163 21.34 -20.96 29.16
CA SER A 163 22.27 -22.07 28.94
C SER A 163 23.59 -21.92 29.70
N ALA A 164 24.11 -20.69 29.83
CA ALA A 164 25.31 -20.42 30.61
C ALA A 164 25.09 -20.63 32.12
N LEU A 165 23.92 -20.28 32.65
CA LEU A 165 23.55 -20.50 34.05
C LEU A 165 23.37 -21.99 34.37
N ASP A 166 22.83 -22.78 33.43
CA ASP A 166 22.71 -24.25 33.56
C ASP A 166 24.09 -24.94 33.49
N SER A 167 24.98 -24.46 32.61
CA SER A 167 26.34 -25.01 32.45
C SER A 167 27.30 -24.62 33.60
N GLY A 168 26.95 -23.58 34.38
CA GLY A 168 27.75 -23.08 35.50
C GLY A 168 27.65 -23.89 36.80
N ALA A 169 26.78 -24.92 36.87
CA ALA A 169 26.65 -25.77 38.06
C ALA A 169 27.66 -26.93 38.13
N ALA A 170 28.53 -27.10 37.12
CA ALA A 170 29.61 -28.08 37.15
C ALA A 170 30.98 -27.37 37.16
N ALA A 171 31.38 -26.86 38.32
CA ALA A 171 32.78 -26.54 38.56
C ALA A 171 33.62 -27.84 38.50
N PRO A 172 34.67 -27.94 37.67
CA PRO A 172 35.61 -29.03 37.79
C PRO A 172 36.42 -28.79 39.07
N ALA A 173 36.17 -29.61 40.10
CA ALA A 173 37.06 -29.71 41.25
C ALA A 173 38.45 -30.10 40.73
N GLN A 174 39.39 -29.16 40.78
CA GLN A 174 40.80 -29.43 40.52
C GLN A 174 41.33 -30.38 41.60
N PRO A 175 42.14 -31.39 41.24
CA PRO A 175 42.75 -32.29 42.20
C PRO A 175 43.73 -31.51 43.09
N SER A 176 43.58 -31.70 44.39
CA SER A 176 44.37 -31.17 45.48
C SER A 176 45.87 -31.39 45.29
N GLN A 177 46.63 -30.30 45.13
CA GLN A 177 48.09 -30.32 45.29
C GLN A 177 48.42 -30.35 46.78
N GLN A 178 49.20 -31.37 47.14
CA GLN A 178 49.58 -31.77 48.49
C GLN A 178 50.61 -30.79 49.06
N SER A 179 50.26 -30.12 50.16
CA SER A 179 51.17 -29.26 50.92
C SER A 179 52.19 -30.11 51.68
N GLY A 180 53.48 -29.96 51.37
CA GLY A 180 54.59 -30.44 52.19
C GLY A 180 55.24 -29.26 52.95
N PRO A 181 55.49 -29.35 54.27
CA PRO A 181 56.05 -28.24 55.03
C PRO A 181 57.55 -28.04 54.76
N LEU A 182 57.91 -26.76 54.63
CA LEU A 182 59.27 -26.21 54.56
C LEU A 182 60.06 -26.53 55.84
N THR A 183 61.24 -27.14 55.69
CA THR A 183 62.27 -27.18 56.73
C THR A 183 63.27 -26.04 56.49
N PRO A 184 63.65 -25.25 57.51
CA PRO A 184 64.70 -24.25 57.36
C PRO A 184 66.09 -24.88 57.57
N PRO A 185 67.14 -24.44 56.84
CA PRO A 185 68.51 -24.82 57.17
C PRO A 185 69.06 -23.94 58.33
N SER A 186 69.56 -24.61 59.36
CA SER A 186 70.42 -24.00 60.39
C SER A 186 71.75 -23.55 59.78
N ALA A 187 72.20 -22.37 60.20
CA ALA A 187 73.52 -21.83 59.93
C ALA A 187 74.60 -22.49 60.81
N SER A 188 75.76 -22.78 60.22
CA SER A 188 77.10 -22.74 60.83
C SER A 188 78.14 -22.62 59.73
#